data_AF-A0A382XQN7-F1
#
_entry.id   AF-A0A382XQN7-F1
#
_cell.length_a   1.000
_cell.length_b   1.000
_cell.length_c   1.000
_cell.angle_alpha   90.00
_cell.angle_beta   90.00
_cell.angle_gamma   90.00
#
_symmetry.space_group_name_H-M   'P 1'
#
loop_
_entity.id
_entity.type
_entity.pdbx_description
1 polymer ?
#
loop_
_entity_poly.entity_id
_entity_poly.type
_entity_poly.pdbx_seq_one_letter_code
_entity_poly.pdbx_strand_id
1 'polypeptide(L)'
;MYDVAVIGQGPAGGMAALRLAEAGHSVVAFDRKKRVGDPIHCGEGLGKLALKHTNYPVGDWAIREVKGNRIRMPNGKSVGLMSPGYSIHRWGLDRTISDDAVEA
;
A
#
# COMPACT_ATOMS: atom_id res chain seq x y z
N MET A 1 -1.14 -20.40 -19.60
CA MET A 1 -2.45 -20.38 -18.92
C MET A 1 -2.18 -19.90 -17.50
N TYR A 2 -3.03 -19.05 -16.94
CA TYR A 2 -2.86 -18.52 -15.57
C TYR A 2 -4.05 -19.00 -14.73
N ASP A 3 -3.82 -19.27 -13.44
CA ASP A 3 -4.86 -19.63 -12.47
C ASP A 3 -5.69 -18.40 -12.08
N VAL A 4 -5.04 -17.24 -11.95
CA VAL A 4 -5.70 -15.99 -11.53
C VAL A 4 -5.25 -14.82 -12.40
N ALA A 5 -6.22 -13.97 -12.77
CA ALA A 5 -5.96 -12.65 -13.34
C ALA A 5 -6.35 -11.56 -12.33
N VAL A 6 -5.40 -10.69 -11.96
CA VAL A 6 -5.62 -9.54 -11.09
C VAL A 6 -5.70 -8.26 -11.94
N ILE A 7 -6.81 -7.53 -11.82
CA ILE A 7 -7.02 -6.28 -12.56
C ILE A 7 -6.85 -5.08 -11.62
N GLY A 8 -5.73 -4.38 -11.77
CA GLY A 8 -5.27 -3.24 -10.99
C GLY A 8 -4.10 -3.61 -10.07
N GLN A 9 -3.00 -2.85 -10.16
CA GLN A 9 -1.78 -2.97 -9.35
C GLN A 9 -1.65 -1.80 -8.35
N GLY A 10 -2.78 -1.38 -7.78
CA GLY A 10 -2.76 -0.61 -6.53
C GLY A 10 -2.41 -1.52 -5.35
N PRO A 11 -2.35 -0.99 -4.12
CA PRO A 11 -1.92 -1.75 -2.95
C PRO A 11 -2.79 -3.01 -2.70
N ALA A 12 -4.10 -2.92 -2.93
CA ALA A 12 -4.97 -4.08 -2.77
C ALA A 12 -4.69 -5.19 -3.81
N GLY A 13 -4.56 -4.82 -5.08
CA GLY A 13 -4.33 -5.77 -6.17
C GLY A 13 -2.91 -6.35 -6.15
N GLY A 14 -1.90 -5.51 -5.90
CA GLY A 14 -0.52 -5.98 -5.71
C GLY A 14 -0.41 -6.96 -4.54
N MET A 15 -1.03 -6.65 -3.39
CA MET A 15 -1.04 -7.60 -2.27
C MET A 15 -1.77 -8.89 -2.61
N ALA A 16 -2.88 -8.83 -3.35
CA ALA A 16 -3.58 -10.03 -3.78
C ALA A 16 -2.70 -10.87 -4.73
N ALA A 17 -2.04 -10.24 -5.70
CA ALA A 17 -1.11 -10.92 -6.61
C ALA A 17 0.03 -11.58 -5.84
N LEU A 18 0.68 -10.85 -4.92
CA LEU A 18 1.74 -11.38 -4.07
C LEU A 18 1.29 -12.60 -3.27
N ARG A 19 0.17 -12.51 -2.54
CA ARG A 19 -0.29 -13.63 -1.69
C ARG A 19 -0.70 -14.86 -2.49
N LEU A 20 -1.22 -14.67 -3.70
CA LEU A 20 -1.57 -15.77 -4.59
C LEU A 20 -0.32 -16.42 -5.21
N ALA A 21 0.68 -15.61 -5.58
CA ALA A 21 1.96 -16.09 -6.08
C ALA A 21 2.73 -16.89 -4.98
N GLU A 22 2.82 -16.34 -3.76
CA GLU A 22 3.40 -17.05 -2.59
C GLU A 22 2.68 -18.38 -2.28
N ALA A 23 1.41 -18.51 -2.64
CA ALA A 23 0.63 -19.74 -2.49
C ALA A 23 0.84 -20.75 -3.65
N GLY A 24 1.68 -20.43 -4.63
CA GLY A 24 2.04 -21.29 -5.76
C GLY A 24 1.10 -21.21 -6.96
N HIS A 25 0.23 -20.20 -7.02
CA HIS A 25 -0.64 -20.00 -8.18
C HIS A 25 0.08 -19.24 -9.30
N SER A 26 -0.21 -19.60 -10.55
CA SER A 26 0.21 -18.82 -11.71
C SER A 26 -0.68 -17.58 -11.85
N VAL A 27 -0.13 -16.40 -11.56
CA VAL A 27 -0.87 -15.13 -11.55
C VAL A 27 -0.44 -14.25 -12.73
N VAL A 28 -1.41 -13.63 -13.39
CA VAL A 28 -1.17 -12.50 -14.30
C VAL A 28 -1.84 -11.26 -13.73
N ALA A 29 -1.15 -10.12 -13.79
CA ALA A 29 -1.70 -8.88 -13.29
C ALA A 29 -1.62 -7.76 -14.34
N PHE A 30 -2.63 -6.92 -14.36
CA PHE A 30 -2.77 -5.83 -15.32
C PHE A 30 -3.01 -4.51 -14.60
N ASP A 31 -2.45 -3.41 -15.08
CA ASP A 31 -2.83 -2.07 -14.63
C ASP A 31 -2.99 -1.15 -15.84
N ARG A 32 -3.90 -0.18 -15.74
CA ARG A 32 -4.09 0.84 -16.78
C ARG A 32 -2.94 1.83 -16.84
N LYS A 33 -2.23 2.02 -15.72
CA LYS A 33 -1.12 2.96 -15.60
C LYS A 33 0.08 2.39 -16.33
N LYS A 34 0.80 3.26 -17.05
CA LYS A 34 2.08 2.89 -17.68
C LYS A 34 3.13 2.47 -16.66
N ARG A 35 3.03 2.98 -15.43
CA ARG A 35 3.95 2.70 -14.32
C ARG A 35 3.12 2.49 -13.06
N VAL A 36 3.36 1.37 -12.39
CA VAL A 36 2.69 1.07 -11.11
C VAL A 36 2.94 2.22 -10.13
N GLY A 37 1.86 2.64 -9.45
CA GLY A 37 1.87 3.74 -8.49
C GLY A 37 1.90 5.17 -9.07
N ASP A 38 2.03 5.36 -10.39
CA ASP A 38 2.26 6.68 -11.02
C ASP A 38 1.21 6.99 -12.12
N PRO A 39 0.49 8.13 -12.09
CA PRO A 39 0.57 9.23 -11.11
C PRO A 39 -0.04 8.89 -9.75
N ILE A 40 0.37 9.67 -8.75
CA ILE A 40 -0.08 9.57 -7.36
C ILE A 40 -1.40 10.32 -7.20
N HIS A 41 -2.38 9.65 -6.59
CA HIS A 41 -3.67 10.24 -6.17
C HIS A 41 -3.98 9.80 -4.74
N CYS A 42 -3.08 10.12 -3.81
CA CYS A 42 -3.15 9.67 -2.43
C CYS A 42 -2.61 10.76 -1.51
N GLY A 43 -3.15 10.84 -0.29
CA GLY A 43 -2.59 11.67 0.79
C GLY A 43 -1.44 11.01 1.55
N GLU A 44 -1.06 9.78 1.16
CA GLU A 44 0.17 9.09 1.59
C GLU A 44 0.32 8.83 3.10
N GLY A 45 -0.79 8.76 3.84
CA GLY A 45 -0.82 8.28 5.22
C GLY A 45 -1.17 6.79 5.29
N LEU A 46 -0.35 5.99 5.97
CA LEU A 46 -0.58 4.55 6.19
C LEU A 46 -0.47 4.20 7.68
N GLY A 47 -1.54 3.68 8.28
CA GLY A 47 -1.53 3.28 9.69
C GLY A 47 -0.72 2.01 9.94
N LYS A 48 -0.01 1.92 11.08
CA LYS A 48 0.72 0.69 11.48
C LYS A 48 -0.20 -0.52 11.59
N LEU A 49 -1.47 -0.30 11.92
CA LEU A 49 -2.48 -1.35 12.01
C LEU A 49 -2.73 -2.03 10.66
N ALA A 50 -2.70 -1.29 9.55
CA ALA A 50 -2.88 -1.87 8.21
C ALA A 50 -1.74 -2.85 7.89
N LEU A 51 -0.49 -2.44 8.15
CA LEU A 51 0.68 -3.28 7.93
C LEU A 51 0.69 -4.53 8.80
N LYS A 52 0.23 -4.41 10.06
CA LYS A 52 0.06 -5.57 10.94
C LYS A 52 -0.94 -6.58 10.39
N HIS A 53 -2.07 -6.11 9.84
CA HIS A 53 -3.09 -7.00 9.28
C HIS A 53 -2.69 -7.62 7.94
N THR A 54 -1.92 -6.90 7.12
CA THR A 54 -1.44 -7.44 5.84
C THR A 54 -0.19 -8.29 5.98
N ASN A 55 0.47 -8.28 7.15
CA ASN A 55 1.78 -8.89 7.38
C ASN A 55 2.80 -8.53 6.28
N TYR A 56 2.79 -7.26 5.86
CA TYR A 56 3.73 -6.75 4.86
C TYR A 56 4.80 -5.91 5.56
N PRO A 57 6.10 -6.16 5.31
CA PRO A 57 7.18 -5.48 6.01
C PRO A 57 7.22 -3.99 5.68
N VAL A 58 7.72 -3.19 6.62
CA VAL A 58 8.03 -1.79 6.36
C VAL A 58 9.31 -1.73 5.53
N GLY A 59 9.25 -1.06 4.38
CA GLY A 59 10.41 -0.84 3.51
C GLY A 59 10.76 0.63 3.35
N ASP A 60 11.70 0.92 2.44
CA ASP A 60 12.24 2.26 2.17
C ASP A 60 11.17 3.24 1.65
N TRP A 61 10.02 2.74 1.21
CA TRP A 61 8.86 3.56 0.88
C TRP A 61 8.26 4.28 2.10
N ALA A 62 8.59 3.90 3.34
CA ALA A 62 8.16 4.60 4.55
C ALA A 62 9.08 5.78 4.88
N ILE A 63 8.66 6.97 4.47
CA ILE A 63 9.46 8.22 4.58
C ILE A 63 9.62 8.64 6.04
N ARG A 64 8.54 8.57 6.82
CA ARG A 64 8.51 9.13 8.17
C ARG A 64 7.46 8.45 9.04
N GLU A 65 7.80 8.16 10.29
CA GLU A 65 6.84 7.74 11.30
C GLU A 65 5.94 8.91 11.79
N VAL A 66 4.65 8.62 11.92
CA VAL A 66 3.61 9.52 12.41
C VAL A 66 3.06 8.95 13.70
N LYS A 67 2.98 9.76 14.77
CA LYS A 67 2.47 9.32 16.09
C LYS A 67 0.94 9.22 16.14
N GLY A 68 0.26 10.02 15.31
CA GLY A 68 -1.17 10.20 15.36
C GLY A 68 -1.64 11.35 14.49
N ASN A 69 -2.94 11.56 14.48
CA ASN A 69 -3.61 12.59 13.69
C ASN A 69 -4.20 13.66 14.60
N ARG A 70 -4.39 14.85 14.06
CA ARG A 70 -5.13 15.93 14.74
C ARG A 70 -6.25 16.42 13.86
N ILE A 71 -7.48 16.31 14.35
CA ILE A 71 -8.66 16.84 13.69
C ILE A 71 -8.84 18.28 14.14
N ARG A 72 -8.84 19.22 13.18
CA ARG A 72 -9.08 20.66 13.41
C ARG A 72 -10.51 21.00 12.98
N MET A 73 -11.29 21.55 13.89
CA MET A 73 -12.68 21.94 13.63
C MET A 73 -12.73 23.40 13.13
N PRO A 74 -13.74 23.79 12.33
CA PRO A 74 -13.89 25.17 11.83
C PRO A 74 -13.98 26.23 12.94
N ASN A 75 -14.43 25.84 14.14
CA ASN A 75 -14.51 26.72 15.31
C ASN A 75 -13.18 26.85 16.09
N GLY A 76 -12.07 26.37 15.54
CA GLY A 76 -10.74 26.45 16.16
C GLY A 76 -10.44 25.35 17.20
N LYS A 77 -11.41 24.54 17.60
CA LYS A 77 -11.18 23.41 18.51
C LYS A 77 -10.39 22.30 17.79
N SER A 78 -9.72 21.45 18.58
CA SER A 78 -9.01 20.31 18.02
C SER A 78 -9.04 19.09 18.92
N VAL A 79 -9.06 17.91 18.28
CA VAL A 79 -8.95 16.62 18.96
C VAL A 79 -7.74 15.89 18.40
N GLY A 80 -6.88 15.39 19.28
CA GLY A 80 -5.78 14.51 18.92
C GLY A 80 -6.23 13.05 18.98
N LEU A 81 -5.87 12.26 17.97
CA LEU A 81 -6.05 10.81 17.96
C LEU A 81 -4.69 10.14 17.89
N MET A 82 -4.38 9.32 18.88
CA MET A 82 -3.20 8.46 18.85
C MET A 82 -3.45 7.33 17.86
N SER A 83 -2.86 7.46 16.68
CA SER A 83 -3.01 6.52 15.56
C SER A 83 -1.66 6.43 14.85
N PRO A 84 -0.74 5.59 15.36
CA PRO A 84 0.61 5.54 14.84
C PRO A 84 0.62 4.95 13.42
N GLY A 85 1.47 5.49 12.57
CA GLY A 85 1.53 5.19 11.15
C GLY A 85 2.80 5.70 10.50
N TYR A 86 2.77 5.79 9.17
CA TYR A 86 3.83 6.32 8.34
C TYR A 86 3.26 7.28 7.32
N SER A 87 4.01 8.33 7.02
CA SER A 87 3.96 9.00 5.72
C SER A 87 4.79 8.18 4.75
N ILE A 88 4.26 7.90 3.56
CA ILE A 88 4.88 6.97 2.60
C ILE A 88 5.14 7.63 1.25
N HIS A 89 6.01 7.03 0.43
CA HIS A 89 6.06 7.26 -1.01
C HIS A 89 5.17 6.22 -1.69
N ARG A 90 3.99 6.62 -2.17
CA ARG A 90 2.98 5.66 -2.64
C ARG A 90 3.43 4.83 -3.84
N TRP A 91 4.16 5.45 -4.76
CA TRP A 91 4.71 4.77 -5.92
C TRP A 91 5.82 3.78 -5.53
N GLY A 92 6.57 4.07 -4.47
CA GLY A 92 7.55 3.15 -3.90
C GLY A 92 6.85 1.91 -3.34
N LEU A 93 5.85 2.10 -2.47
CA LEU A 93 5.08 1.00 -1.89
C LEU A 93 4.44 0.10 -2.95
N ASP A 94 3.70 0.69 -3.90
CA ASP A 94 2.99 -0.10 -4.92
C ASP A 94 3.96 -0.88 -5.81
N ARG A 95 5.11 -0.30 -6.16
CA ARG A 95 6.12 -0.99 -6.96
C ARG A 95 6.79 -2.10 -6.19
N THR A 96 7.22 -1.86 -4.96
CA THR A 96 7.82 -2.91 -4.13
C THR A 96 6.87 -4.10 -3.99
N ILE A 97 5.58 -3.87 -3.68
CA ILE A 97 4.60 -4.97 -3.63
C ILE A 97 4.48 -5.68 -4.99
N SER A 98 4.45 -4.94 -6.09
CA SER A 98 4.34 -5.51 -7.43
C SER A 98 5.59 -6.29 -7.84
N ASP A 99 6.77 -5.85 -7.43
CA ASP A 99 8.05 -6.50 -7.71
C ASP A 99 8.17 -7.77 -6.86
N ASP A 100 7.83 -7.70 -5.57
CA ASP A 100 7.74 -8.87 -4.68
C ASP A 100 6.79 -9.94 -5.25
N ALA A 101 5.66 -9.53 -5.87
CA ALA A 101 4.71 -10.45 -6.49
C ALA A 101 5.25 -11.14 -7.75
N VAL A 102 6.25 -10.55 -8.42
CA VAL A 102 6.93 -11.15 -9.58
C VAL A 102 8.03 -12.11 -9.13
N GLU A 103 8.64 -11.86 -7.97
CA GLU A 103 9.70 -12.69 -7.40
C GLU A 103 9.19 -13.91 -6.62
N ALA A 104 7.94 -13.87 -6.13
CA ALA A 104 7.26 -14.96 -5.42
C ALA A 104 6.83 -16.11 -6.34
#